data_AF-A0A6L3ZY44-F1
#
_entry.id   AF-A0A6L3ZY44-F1
#
_cell.length_a   1.000
_cell.length_b   1.000
_cell.length_c   1.000
_cell.angle_alpha   90.00
_cell.angle_beta   90.00
_cell.angle_gamma   90.00
#
_symmetry.space_group_name_H-M   'P 1'
#
loop_
_entity.id
_entity.type
_entity.pdbx_description
1 polymer ?
#
loop_
_entity_poly.entity_id
_entity_poly.type
_entity_poly.pdbx_seq_one_letter_code
_entity_poly.pdbx_strand_id
1 'polypeptide(L)'
;GLSSIYARFEDFRTAQQESRPFRRFVTDHTPYSIAFYLLDDPHENTFITGVERLSHILMLISMVTMVVTRFLVTNVVSIIVSEQRRQIGAMKALGATRQNILEIYGGLALVYGGLGTIPGILLGLPLGRQAARVIAPLLNIYVDTTYVPPLPIALGMVMGLGVPVLASFFPLVAATRVTILEAITDLGLVSRYSKQSALVLTQRIPLPASMRQALNNIILRRARLALSTFAICLAVTAFMGMLAIYFSVQDVMRDIRSRLTHQVSLQIGDVGNLSDLQTLLSTEQEEVIRTVEPGVAVELNIQSDGEENPNPSSLFVLAVDTETQLSYMPLVEGTGWNEDSARRGIVLNQHLADRLEKSVGDSITLSTAVQTADFEIIGVAD
;
A
#
# COMPACT_ATOMS: atom_id res chain seq x y z
N GLY A 1 -6.73 27.68 29.89
CA GLY A 1 -6.57 28.92 29.10
C GLY A 1 -6.06 28.55 27.72
N LEU A 2 -6.20 29.44 26.73
CA LEU A 2 -5.59 29.24 25.40
C LEU A 2 -4.06 29.29 25.56
N SER A 3 -3.35 28.30 25.02
CA SER A 3 -1.89 28.14 25.17
C SER A 3 -1.13 28.09 23.83
N SER A 4 -1.84 28.25 22.72
CA SER A 4 -1.30 28.05 21.37
C SER A 4 -1.88 29.08 20.39
N ILE A 5 -1.08 29.53 19.43
CA ILE A 5 -1.46 30.44 18.35
C ILE A 5 -1.26 29.71 17.02
N TYR A 6 -2.26 29.77 16.14
CA TYR A 6 -2.21 29.21 14.80
C TYR A 6 -2.33 30.34 13.78
N ALA A 7 -1.32 30.50 12.92
CA ALA A 7 -1.30 31.50 11.86
C ALA A 7 -1.35 30.80 10.49
N ARG A 8 -2.16 31.32 9.57
CA ARG A 8 -2.26 30.85 8.18
C ARG A 8 -1.77 31.96 7.25
N PHE A 9 -0.79 31.63 6.42
CA PHE A 9 -0.29 32.51 5.35
C PHE A 9 -1.08 32.28 4.05
N GLU A 10 -0.92 33.16 3.07
CA GLU A 10 -1.62 33.05 1.77
C GLU A 10 -1.24 31.77 1.01
N ASP A 11 0.04 31.41 1.02
CA ASP A 11 0.56 30.16 0.51
C ASP A 11 1.68 29.61 1.40
N PHE A 12 2.05 28.35 1.19
CA PHE A 12 3.09 27.71 1.98
C PHE A 12 4.48 28.30 1.72
N ARG A 13 4.75 28.79 0.51
CA ARG A 13 6.02 29.46 0.19
C ARG A 13 6.22 30.74 0.99
N THR A 14 5.18 31.55 1.13
CA THR A 14 5.19 32.74 1.98
C THR A 14 5.33 32.33 3.45
N ALA A 15 4.65 31.26 3.89
CA ALA A 15 4.85 30.73 5.25
C ALA A 15 6.31 30.32 5.50
N GLN A 16 6.96 29.68 4.53
CA GLN A 16 8.37 29.29 4.62
C GLN A 16 9.28 30.51 4.77
N GLN A 17 9.09 31.54 3.96
CA GLN A 17 9.92 32.74 3.97
C GLN A 17 9.69 33.62 5.22
N GLU A 18 8.42 33.83 5.59
CA GLU A 18 8.02 34.77 6.64
C GLU A 18 7.92 34.11 8.04
N SER A 19 8.05 32.79 8.14
CA SER A 19 8.04 32.05 9.41
C SER A 19 9.07 32.57 10.42
N ARG A 20 10.32 32.77 9.97
CA ARG A 20 11.44 33.21 10.81
C ARG A 20 11.26 34.67 11.27
N PRO A 21 10.99 35.65 10.38
CA PRO A 21 10.60 36.99 10.78
C PRO A 21 9.44 37.03 11.77
N PHE A 22 8.38 36.26 11.50
CA PHE A 22 7.20 36.18 12.37
C PHE A 22 7.56 35.68 13.77
N ARG A 23 8.37 34.62 13.87
CA ARG A 23 8.84 34.06 15.14
C ARG A 23 9.65 35.08 15.95
N ARG A 24 10.59 35.78 15.30
CA ARG A 24 11.38 36.85 15.94
C ARG A 24 10.47 37.97 16.43
N PHE A 25 9.53 38.42 15.60
CA PHE A 25 8.56 39.45 15.98
C PHE A 25 7.81 39.07 17.27
N VAL A 26 7.31 37.84 17.38
CA VAL A 26 6.63 37.36 18.58
C VAL A 26 7.56 37.34 19.80
N THR A 27 8.77 36.81 19.67
CA THR A 27 9.73 36.75 20.79
C THR A 27 10.21 38.12 21.24
N ASP A 28 10.43 39.06 20.32
CA ASP A 28 10.99 40.37 20.62
C ASP A 28 9.94 41.35 21.17
N HIS A 29 8.68 41.20 20.74
CA HIS A 29 7.60 42.14 21.10
C HIS A 29 6.65 41.58 22.17
N THR A 30 6.85 40.34 22.63
CA THR A 30 5.99 39.72 23.65
C THR A 30 6.83 39.01 24.71
N PRO A 31 6.31 38.84 25.94
CA PRO A 31 7.00 38.08 26.99
C PRO A 31 6.91 36.56 26.79
N TYR A 32 6.42 36.07 25.65
CA TYR A 32 6.23 34.65 25.38
C TYR A 32 7.47 34.03 24.75
N SER A 33 8.01 33.00 25.39
CA SER A 33 9.00 32.10 24.78
C SER A 33 8.30 31.01 23.97
N ILE A 34 8.62 30.92 22.68
CA ILE A 34 8.06 29.88 21.81
C ILE A 34 8.77 28.55 22.13
N ALA A 35 8.05 27.65 22.80
CA ALA A 35 8.57 26.34 23.17
C ALA A 35 8.54 25.33 22.00
N PHE A 36 7.51 25.41 21.15
CA PHE A 36 7.33 24.52 20.01
C PHE A 36 6.82 25.32 18.81
N TYR A 37 7.44 25.07 17.65
CA TYR A 37 7.08 25.67 16.37
C TYR A 37 6.98 24.56 15.33
N LEU A 38 5.89 24.56 14.56
CA LEU A 38 5.67 23.60 13.48
C LEU A 38 5.32 24.36 12.21
N LEU A 39 6.17 24.23 11.19
CA LEU A 39 5.87 24.63 9.83
C LEU A 39 5.56 23.37 9.05
N ASP A 40 4.31 23.23 8.63
CA ASP A 40 3.82 22.00 8.02
C ASP A 40 3.19 22.31 6.66
N ASP A 41 3.67 21.66 5.61
CA ASP A 41 3.09 21.80 4.28
C ASP A 41 1.78 21.00 4.24
N PRO A 42 0.62 21.62 3.98
CA PRO A 42 -0.63 20.87 3.84
C PRO A 42 -0.58 19.74 2.80
N HIS A 43 0.29 19.83 1.78
CA HIS A 43 0.43 18.79 0.75
C HIS A 43 1.38 17.66 1.13
N GLU A 44 2.37 17.92 1.98
CA GLU A 44 3.34 16.90 2.44
C GLU A 44 3.07 16.38 3.85
N ASN A 45 2.07 16.94 4.53
CA ASN A 45 1.66 16.55 5.87
C ASN A 45 1.52 15.01 5.98
N THR A 46 2.18 14.42 6.98
CA THR A 46 2.27 12.97 7.19
C THR A 46 0.89 12.31 7.33
N PHE A 47 -0.09 13.00 7.91
CA PHE A 47 -1.44 12.47 8.06
C PHE A 47 -2.18 12.45 6.71
N ILE A 48 -2.08 13.52 5.92
CA ILE A 48 -2.73 13.62 4.61
C ILE A 48 -2.13 12.61 3.64
N THR A 49 -0.80 12.61 3.50
CA THR A 49 -0.08 11.66 2.64
C THR A 49 -0.27 10.21 3.10
N GLY A 50 -0.37 9.96 4.41
CA GLY A 50 -0.71 8.65 4.97
C GLY A 50 -2.08 8.14 4.53
N VAL A 51 -3.11 8.99 4.60
CA VAL A 51 -4.47 8.67 4.16
C VAL A 51 -4.54 8.47 2.63
N GLU A 52 -3.84 9.29 1.86
CA GLU A 52 -3.76 9.14 0.39
C GLU A 52 -3.10 7.82 0.00
N ARG A 53 -1.96 7.47 0.62
CA ARG A 53 -1.27 6.19 0.39
C ARG A 53 -2.17 5.00 0.72
N LEU A 54 -2.88 5.04 1.84
CA LEU A 54 -3.85 4.01 2.19
C LEU A 54 -4.95 3.89 1.14
N SER A 55 -5.47 5.02 0.65
CA SER A 55 -6.48 5.06 -0.40
C SER A 55 -5.98 4.44 -1.71
N HIS A 56 -4.74 4.71 -2.11
CA HIS A 56 -4.11 4.07 -3.27
C HIS A 56 -3.96 2.56 -3.12
N ILE A 57 -3.60 2.06 -1.93
CA ILE A 57 -3.54 0.62 -1.65
C ILE A 57 -4.93 -0.03 -1.81
N LEU A 58 -5.99 0.60 -1.27
CA LEU A 58 -7.36 0.11 -1.42
C LEU A 58 -7.81 0.09 -2.90
N MET A 59 -7.40 1.09 -3.69
CA MET A 59 -7.66 1.13 -5.12
C MET A 59 -6.93 0.00 -5.87
N LEU A 60 -5.68 -0.29 -5.53
CA LEU A 60 -4.92 -1.40 -6.10
C LEU A 60 -5.58 -2.74 -5.79
N ILE A 61 -6.01 -2.96 -4.55
CA ILE A 61 -6.74 -4.18 -4.15
C ILE A 61 -8.02 -4.32 -4.99
N SER A 62 -8.78 -3.24 -5.12
CA SER A 62 -10.02 -3.22 -5.92
C SER A 62 -9.77 -3.57 -7.39
N MET A 63 -8.67 -3.06 -7.97
CA MET A 63 -8.26 -3.36 -9.34
C MET A 63 -7.90 -4.84 -9.50
N VAL A 64 -7.12 -5.41 -8.57
CA VAL A 64 -6.77 -6.84 -8.57
C VAL A 64 -8.04 -7.69 -8.46
N THR A 65 -8.97 -7.35 -7.57
CA THR A 65 -10.25 -8.05 -7.46
C THR A 65 -11.04 -8.01 -8.75
N MET A 66 -11.10 -6.85 -9.43
CA MET A 66 -11.77 -6.74 -10.74
C MET A 66 -11.16 -7.64 -11.80
N VAL A 67 -9.83 -7.75 -11.84
CA VAL A 67 -9.14 -8.66 -12.76
C VAL A 67 -9.52 -10.11 -12.44
N VAL A 68 -9.47 -10.52 -11.16
CA VAL A 68 -9.88 -11.87 -10.72
C VAL A 68 -11.34 -12.16 -11.12
N THR A 69 -12.25 -11.22 -10.86
CA THR A 69 -13.67 -11.35 -11.23
C THR A 69 -13.86 -11.49 -12.73
N ARG A 70 -13.12 -10.73 -13.55
CA ARG A 70 -13.17 -10.87 -15.02
C ARG A 70 -12.85 -12.31 -15.47
N PHE A 71 -11.80 -12.91 -14.93
CA PHE A 71 -11.44 -14.30 -15.27
C PHE A 71 -12.47 -15.30 -14.79
N LEU A 72 -13.04 -15.08 -13.60
CA LEU A 72 -14.12 -15.91 -13.08
C LEU A 72 -15.35 -15.88 -13.99
N VAL A 73 -15.80 -14.69 -14.40
CA VAL A 73 -16.94 -14.56 -15.33
C VAL A 73 -16.62 -15.18 -16.69
N THR A 74 -15.40 -15.01 -17.20
CA THR A 74 -14.96 -15.63 -18.46
C THR A 74 -15.10 -17.16 -18.38
N ASN A 75 -14.72 -17.76 -17.25
CA ASN A 75 -14.85 -19.20 -17.02
C ASN A 75 -16.32 -19.63 -16.99
N VAL A 76 -17.18 -18.93 -16.24
CA VAL A 76 -18.62 -19.22 -16.17
C VAL A 76 -19.27 -19.14 -17.55
N VAL A 77 -19.03 -18.07 -18.30
CA VAL A 77 -19.59 -17.92 -19.65
C VAL A 77 -19.06 -19.01 -20.59
N SER A 78 -17.79 -19.40 -20.47
CA SER A 78 -17.22 -20.51 -21.24
C SER A 78 -17.92 -21.84 -20.96
N ILE A 79 -18.33 -22.08 -19.71
CA ILE A 79 -19.10 -23.27 -19.31
C ILE A 79 -20.49 -23.21 -19.96
N ILE A 80 -21.22 -22.12 -19.79
CA ILE A 80 -22.57 -21.92 -20.35
C ILE A 80 -22.57 -22.12 -21.87
N VAL A 81 -21.65 -21.48 -22.58
CA VAL A 81 -21.51 -21.60 -24.05
C VAL A 81 -21.23 -23.05 -24.46
N SER A 82 -20.42 -23.77 -23.69
CA SER A 82 -20.12 -25.17 -24.01
C SER A 82 -21.32 -26.08 -23.81
N GLU A 83 -22.13 -25.86 -22.79
CA GLU A 83 -23.33 -26.66 -22.53
C GLU A 83 -24.39 -26.41 -23.60
N GLN A 84 -24.46 -25.17 -24.10
CA GLN A 84 -25.41 -24.76 -25.12
C GLN A 84 -24.89 -24.90 -26.56
N ARG A 85 -23.75 -25.59 -26.77
CA ARG A 85 -23.13 -25.75 -28.09
C ARG A 85 -24.08 -26.34 -29.13
N ARG A 86 -24.90 -27.32 -28.74
CA ARG A 86 -25.91 -27.95 -29.62
C ARG A 86 -27.06 -27.00 -29.96
N GLN A 87 -27.46 -26.13 -29.03
CA GLN A 87 -28.46 -25.08 -29.28
C GLN A 87 -27.93 -24.05 -30.29
N ILE A 88 -26.67 -23.63 -30.14
CA ILE A 88 -25.98 -22.76 -31.10
C ILE A 88 -25.94 -23.41 -32.50
N GLY A 89 -25.64 -24.71 -32.58
CA GLY A 89 -25.68 -25.47 -33.82
C GLY A 89 -27.05 -25.48 -34.50
N ALA A 90 -28.11 -25.70 -33.72
CA ALA A 90 -29.49 -25.68 -34.21
C ALA A 90 -29.88 -24.28 -34.72
N MET A 91 -29.55 -23.21 -33.98
CA MET A 91 -29.79 -21.84 -34.42
C MET A 91 -29.08 -21.54 -35.75
N LYS A 92 -27.81 -21.95 -35.91
CA LYS A 92 -27.07 -21.78 -37.17
C LYS A 92 -27.66 -22.59 -38.32
N ALA A 93 -28.19 -23.79 -38.05
CA ALA A 93 -28.86 -24.61 -39.05
C ALA A 93 -30.18 -23.97 -39.54
N LEU A 94 -30.85 -23.20 -38.68
CA LEU A 94 -32.02 -22.39 -39.03
C LEU A 94 -31.67 -21.04 -39.69
N GLY A 95 -30.39 -20.77 -39.96
CA GLY A 95 -29.94 -19.55 -40.62
C GLY A 95 -29.53 -18.40 -39.70
N ALA A 96 -29.38 -18.62 -38.39
CA ALA A 96 -28.91 -17.58 -37.47
C ALA A 96 -27.48 -17.12 -37.84
N THR A 97 -27.30 -15.80 -37.90
CA THR A 97 -25.99 -15.18 -38.17
C THR A 97 -25.10 -15.21 -36.91
N ARG A 98 -23.80 -14.91 -37.09
CA ARG A 98 -22.88 -14.76 -35.96
C ARG A 98 -23.28 -13.61 -35.03
N GLN A 99 -23.86 -12.55 -35.57
CA GLN A 99 -24.35 -11.40 -34.81
C GLN A 99 -25.52 -11.79 -33.90
N ASN A 100 -26.50 -12.55 -34.41
CA ASN A 100 -27.63 -13.02 -33.60
C ASN A 100 -27.15 -13.82 -32.37
N ILE A 101 -26.13 -14.66 -32.53
CA ILE A 101 -25.54 -15.42 -31.42
C ILE A 101 -24.83 -14.48 -30.44
N LEU A 102 -24.02 -13.53 -30.94
CA LEU A 102 -23.35 -12.55 -30.08
C LEU A 102 -24.34 -11.69 -29.29
N GLU A 103 -25.46 -11.29 -29.89
CA GLU A 103 -26.50 -10.49 -29.24
C GLU A 103 -27.22 -11.28 -28.15
N ILE A 104 -27.65 -12.52 -28.42
CA ILE A 104 -28.34 -13.36 -27.44
C ILE A 104 -27.45 -13.58 -26.21
N TYR A 105 -26.22 -14.02 -26.44
CA TYR A 105 -25.32 -14.36 -25.33
C TYR A 105 -24.62 -13.15 -24.70
N GLY A 106 -24.44 -12.06 -25.45
CA GLY A 106 -24.00 -10.77 -24.92
C GLY A 106 -25.08 -10.13 -24.03
N GLY A 107 -26.34 -10.23 -24.44
CA GLY A 107 -27.50 -9.88 -23.61
C GLY A 107 -27.56 -10.71 -22.34
N LEU A 108 -27.29 -12.02 -22.43
CA LEU A 108 -27.17 -12.89 -21.25
C LEU A 108 -26.08 -12.38 -20.29
N ALA A 109 -24.90 -12.03 -20.80
CA ALA A 109 -23.82 -11.46 -19.99
C ALA A 109 -24.20 -10.13 -19.32
N LEU A 110 -24.94 -9.26 -20.02
CA LEU A 110 -25.50 -8.02 -19.45
C LEU A 110 -26.51 -8.31 -18.33
N VAL A 111 -27.40 -9.28 -18.52
CA VAL A 111 -28.38 -9.68 -17.48
C VAL A 111 -27.65 -10.22 -16.25
N TYR A 112 -26.66 -11.08 -16.41
CA TYR A 112 -25.82 -11.54 -15.29
C TYR A 112 -25.09 -10.38 -14.61
N GLY A 113 -24.56 -9.43 -15.38
CA GLY A 113 -23.95 -8.22 -14.84
C GLY A 113 -24.94 -7.40 -14.02
N GLY A 114 -26.15 -7.19 -14.52
CA GLY A 114 -27.21 -6.48 -13.78
C GLY A 114 -27.61 -7.20 -12.49
N LEU A 115 -27.82 -8.51 -12.57
CA LEU A 115 -28.17 -9.35 -11.41
C LEU A 115 -27.07 -9.38 -10.35
N GLY A 116 -25.79 -9.20 -10.71
CA GLY A 116 -24.71 -9.06 -9.74
C GLY A 116 -24.54 -7.62 -9.22
N THR A 117 -24.66 -6.64 -10.11
CA THR A 117 -24.39 -5.22 -9.81
C THR A 117 -25.43 -4.63 -8.86
N ILE A 118 -26.71 -4.91 -9.08
CA ILE A 118 -27.81 -4.38 -8.25
C ILE A 118 -27.64 -4.78 -6.77
N PRO A 119 -27.59 -6.08 -6.41
CA PRO A 119 -27.35 -6.47 -5.02
C PRO A 119 -25.95 -6.10 -4.54
N GLY A 120 -24.95 -6.09 -5.43
CA GLY A 120 -23.58 -5.66 -5.10
C GLY A 120 -23.52 -4.22 -4.58
N ILE A 121 -24.19 -3.27 -5.25
CA ILE A 121 -24.27 -1.87 -4.81
C ILE A 121 -25.13 -1.77 -3.55
N LEU A 122 -26.28 -2.45 -3.53
CA LEU A 122 -27.23 -2.40 -2.43
C LEU A 122 -26.65 -2.92 -1.10
N LEU A 123 -25.82 -3.96 -1.16
CA LEU A 123 -25.10 -4.50 -0.01
C LEU A 123 -23.75 -3.80 0.23
N GLY A 124 -23.07 -3.35 -0.82
CA GLY A 124 -21.77 -2.69 -0.73
C GLY A 124 -21.81 -1.37 0.02
N LEU A 125 -22.86 -0.57 -0.17
CA LEU A 125 -23.05 0.71 0.53
C LEU A 125 -23.11 0.58 2.07
N PRO A 126 -24.02 -0.24 2.66
CA PRO A 126 -24.08 -0.40 4.10
C PRO A 126 -22.82 -1.10 4.67
N LEU A 127 -22.25 -2.08 3.97
CA LEU A 127 -21.02 -2.73 4.40
C LEU A 127 -19.83 -1.77 4.40
N GLY A 128 -19.67 -0.95 3.36
CA GLY A 128 -18.63 0.07 3.29
C GLY A 128 -18.77 1.12 4.38
N ARG A 129 -20.01 1.57 4.67
CA ARG A 129 -20.29 2.46 5.81
C ARG A 129 -19.93 1.83 7.15
N GLN A 130 -20.27 0.56 7.35
CA GLN A 130 -19.94 -0.14 8.60
C GLN A 130 -18.42 -0.32 8.75
N ALA A 131 -17.72 -0.66 7.67
CA ALA A 131 -16.26 -0.72 7.67
C ALA A 131 -15.63 0.64 8.01
N ALA A 132 -16.12 1.72 7.40
CA ALA A 132 -15.67 3.08 7.71
C ALA A 132 -15.88 3.44 9.19
N ARG A 133 -17.01 3.06 9.80
CA ARG A 133 -17.26 3.29 11.23
C ARG A 133 -16.30 2.55 12.15
N VAL A 134 -15.83 1.37 11.75
CA VAL A 134 -14.88 0.58 12.53
C VAL A 134 -13.45 1.11 12.35
N ILE A 135 -13.09 1.53 11.14
CA ILE A 135 -11.73 1.95 10.79
C ILE A 135 -11.46 3.41 11.20
N ALA A 136 -12.45 4.30 11.08
CA ALA A 136 -12.27 5.73 11.32
C ALA A 136 -11.71 6.07 12.71
N PRO A 137 -12.22 5.46 13.82
CA PRO A 137 -11.65 5.69 15.16
C PRO A 137 -10.21 5.17 15.29
N LEU A 138 -9.86 4.08 14.61
CA LEU A 138 -8.51 3.51 14.65
C LEU A 138 -7.47 4.43 14.00
N LEU A 139 -7.90 5.24 13.02
CA LEU A 139 -7.06 6.21 12.32
C LEU A 139 -7.21 7.63 12.86
N ASN A 140 -7.98 7.82 13.94
CA ASN A 140 -8.30 9.13 14.52
C ASN A 140 -8.87 10.13 13.49
N ILE A 141 -9.64 9.62 12.53
CA ILE A 141 -10.31 10.41 11.48
C ILE A 141 -11.81 10.43 11.74
N TYR A 142 -12.43 11.57 11.42
CA TYR A 142 -13.88 11.65 11.35
C TYR A 142 -14.32 11.31 9.92
N VAL A 143 -15.16 10.28 9.78
CA VAL A 143 -15.79 9.95 8.49
C VAL A 143 -17.28 10.26 8.60
N ASP A 144 -17.76 11.15 7.73
CA ASP A 144 -19.21 11.35 7.57
C ASP A 144 -19.82 10.12 6.90
N THR A 145 -20.43 9.26 7.72
CA THR A 145 -21.06 8.01 7.23
C THR A 145 -22.43 8.25 6.59
N THR A 146 -22.93 9.49 6.63
CA THR A 146 -24.22 9.89 6.04
C THR A 146 -24.07 10.13 4.54
N TYR A 147 -22.94 10.69 4.12
CA TYR A 147 -22.64 10.98 2.73
C TYR A 147 -22.56 9.72 1.87
N VAL A 148 -23.33 9.70 0.77
CA VAL A 148 -23.26 8.66 -0.25
C VAL A 148 -22.47 9.23 -1.43
N PRO A 149 -21.22 8.81 -1.65
CA PRO A 149 -20.44 9.36 -2.74
C PRO A 149 -21.01 8.84 -4.08
N PRO A 150 -21.48 9.73 -4.99
CA PRO A 150 -22.13 9.30 -6.24
C PRO A 150 -21.12 8.72 -7.23
N LEU A 151 -19.87 9.17 -7.20
CA LEU A 151 -18.83 8.74 -8.13
C LEU A 151 -18.47 7.25 -7.96
N PRO A 152 -18.22 6.70 -6.75
CA PRO A 152 -18.03 5.26 -6.54
C PRO A 152 -19.23 4.40 -6.96
N ILE A 153 -20.47 4.89 -6.78
CA ILE A 153 -21.67 4.18 -7.25
C ILE A 153 -21.69 4.12 -8.78
N ALA A 154 -21.45 5.25 -9.45
CA ALA A 154 -21.39 5.32 -10.90
C ALA A 154 -20.27 4.41 -11.46
N LEU A 155 -19.08 4.46 -10.87
CA LEU A 155 -17.96 3.57 -11.23
C LEU A 155 -18.32 2.11 -10.97
N GLY A 156 -18.93 1.79 -9.83
CA GLY A 156 -19.39 0.44 -9.50
C GLY A 156 -20.41 -0.08 -10.50
N MET A 157 -21.34 0.75 -10.96
CA MET A 157 -22.33 0.39 -11.99
C MET A 157 -21.66 0.17 -13.36
N VAL A 158 -20.77 1.07 -13.77
CA VAL A 158 -20.01 0.94 -15.03
C VAL A 158 -19.16 -0.33 -15.02
N MET A 159 -18.43 -0.59 -13.93
CA MET A 159 -17.58 -1.77 -13.82
C MET A 159 -18.39 -3.05 -13.66
N GLY A 160 -19.46 -3.04 -12.86
CA GLY A 160 -20.32 -4.20 -12.62
C GLY A 160 -21.06 -4.68 -13.88
N LEU A 161 -21.42 -3.77 -14.78
CA LEU A 161 -22.00 -4.11 -16.08
C LEU A 161 -20.94 -4.35 -17.16
N GLY A 162 -19.87 -3.54 -17.17
CA GLY A 162 -18.83 -3.57 -18.19
C GLY A 162 -17.93 -4.81 -18.09
N VAL A 163 -17.53 -5.20 -16.89
CA VAL A 163 -16.61 -6.34 -16.69
C VAL A 163 -17.21 -7.67 -17.18
N PRO A 164 -18.47 -8.02 -16.88
CA PRO A 164 -19.08 -9.24 -17.42
C PRO A 164 -19.16 -9.26 -18.95
N VAL A 165 -19.49 -8.13 -19.57
CA VAL A 165 -19.51 -8.00 -21.03
C VAL A 165 -18.11 -8.21 -21.61
N LEU A 166 -17.11 -7.51 -21.06
CA LEU A 166 -15.71 -7.64 -21.48
C LEU A 166 -15.14 -9.05 -21.25
N ALA A 167 -15.55 -9.71 -20.17
CA ALA A 167 -15.18 -11.08 -19.85
C ALA A 167 -15.82 -12.09 -20.83
N SER A 168 -17.08 -11.86 -21.21
CA SER A 168 -17.81 -12.74 -22.13
C SER A 168 -17.27 -12.69 -23.56
N PHE A 169 -16.61 -11.60 -23.96
CA PHE A 169 -16.21 -11.38 -25.35
C PHE A 169 -15.47 -12.58 -25.98
N PHE A 170 -14.42 -13.08 -25.31
CA PHE A 170 -13.63 -14.21 -25.81
C PHE A 170 -14.44 -15.51 -25.98
N PRO A 171 -15.15 -16.02 -24.97
CA PRO A 171 -15.96 -17.24 -25.13
C PRO A 171 -17.09 -17.07 -26.14
N LEU A 172 -17.70 -15.88 -26.24
CA LEU A 172 -18.76 -15.61 -27.21
C LEU A 172 -18.25 -15.65 -28.66
N VAL A 173 -17.09 -15.03 -28.93
CA VAL A 173 -16.47 -15.12 -30.26
C VAL A 173 -16.13 -16.58 -30.60
N ALA A 174 -15.61 -17.34 -29.63
CA ALA A 174 -15.34 -18.77 -29.82
C ALA A 174 -16.62 -19.57 -30.13
N ALA A 175 -17.75 -19.24 -29.47
CA ALA A 175 -19.05 -19.85 -29.71
C ALA A 175 -19.51 -19.71 -31.18
N THR A 176 -19.33 -18.53 -31.76
CA THR A 176 -19.76 -18.27 -33.15
C THR A 176 -19.00 -19.08 -34.20
N ARG A 177 -17.76 -19.49 -33.86
CA ARG A 177 -16.87 -20.26 -34.74
C ARG A 177 -17.21 -21.76 -34.80
N VAL A 178 -18.03 -22.26 -33.88
CA VAL A 178 -18.49 -23.67 -33.88
C VAL A 178 -19.30 -23.95 -35.15
N THR A 179 -18.96 -25.02 -35.89
CA THR A 179 -19.70 -25.40 -37.10
C THR A 179 -20.95 -26.22 -36.79
N ILE A 180 -21.92 -26.24 -37.73
CA ILE A 180 -23.16 -27.05 -37.57
C ILE A 180 -22.82 -28.52 -37.37
N LEU A 181 -21.87 -29.04 -38.17
CA LEU A 181 -21.39 -30.42 -38.06
C LEU A 181 -20.80 -30.68 -36.67
N GLU A 182 -19.90 -29.82 -36.18
CA GLU A 182 -19.31 -29.96 -34.83
C GLU A 182 -20.32 -29.87 -33.68
N ALA A 183 -21.44 -29.18 -33.88
CA ALA A 183 -22.46 -29.00 -32.85
C ALA A 183 -23.48 -30.14 -32.81
N ILE A 184 -23.75 -30.78 -33.95
CA ILE A 184 -24.72 -31.88 -34.09
C ILE A 184 -24.04 -33.23 -33.92
N THR A 185 -22.80 -33.36 -34.38
CA THR A 185 -22.01 -34.57 -34.19
C THR A 185 -21.15 -34.44 -32.94
N ASP A 186 -21.21 -35.41 -32.04
CA ASP A 186 -20.27 -35.52 -30.91
C ASP A 186 -18.83 -35.85 -31.38
N LEU A 187 -18.60 -35.86 -32.71
CA LEU A 187 -17.33 -36.00 -33.43
C LEU A 187 -16.34 -34.86 -33.19
N GLY A 188 -16.61 -33.95 -32.25
CA GLY A 188 -15.60 -33.04 -31.68
C GLY A 188 -14.44 -33.77 -30.98
N LEU A 189 -14.52 -35.09 -30.82
CA LEU A 189 -13.48 -35.95 -30.23
C LEU A 189 -12.43 -36.48 -31.23
N VAL A 190 -12.63 -36.35 -32.56
CA VAL A 190 -11.78 -37.10 -33.53
C VAL A 190 -10.96 -36.23 -34.49
N SER A 191 -11.21 -34.92 -34.65
CA SER A 191 -10.64 -34.18 -35.80
C SER A 191 -9.30 -33.45 -35.61
N ARG A 192 -8.55 -33.64 -34.52
CA ARG A 192 -7.13 -33.24 -34.47
C ARG A 192 -6.25 -34.26 -33.75
N TYR A 193 -5.92 -35.34 -34.45
CA TYR A 193 -4.66 -36.07 -34.28
C TYR A 193 -3.49 -35.10 -34.54
N SER A 194 -3.18 -34.24 -33.57
CA SER A 194 -2.04 -33.33 -33.67
C SER A 194 -1.28 -33.35 -32.35
N LYS A 195 -0.28 -34.24 -32.34
CA LYS A 195 0.84 -34.40 -31.41
C LYS A 195 0.57 -35.28 -30.17
N GLN A 196 0.99 -36.52 -30.37
CA GLN A 196 1.21 -37.64 -29.44
C GLN A 196 2.12 -37.31 -28.23
N SER A 197 2.67 -36.10 -28.12
CA SER A 197 3.69 -35.73 -27.13
C SER A 197 3.14 -35.57 -25.70
N ALA A 198 1.89 -35.12 -25.52
CA ALA A 198 1.28 -35.01 -24.18
C ALA A 198 0.94 -36.39 -23.57
N LEU A 199 0.71 -37.40 -24.41
CA LEU A 199 0.45 -38.78 -23.98
C LEU A 199 1.71 -39.48 -23.44
N VAL A 200 2.91 -39.10 -23.88
CA VAL A 200 4.18 -39.72 -23.43
C VAL A 200 4.44 -39.46 -21.95
N LEU A 201 4.08 -38.27 -21.43
CA LEU A 201 4.32 -37.93 -20.03
C LEU A 201 3.48 -38.78 -19.06
N THR A 202 2.26 -39.17 -19.47
CA THR A 202 1.36 -39.99 -18.65
C THR A 202 1.71 -41.48 -18.63
N GLN A 203 2.60 -41.96 -19.52
CA GLN A 203 3.02 -43.36 -19.57
C GLN A 203 4.05 -43.72 -18.48
N ARG A 204 4.71 -42.73 -17.85
CA ARG A 204 5.71 -42.97 -16.79
C ARG A 204 5.13 -43.09 -15.37
N ILE A 205 3.86 -42.72 -15.17
CA ILE A 205 3.24 -42.77 -13.85
C ILE A 205 2.38 -44.05 -13.78
N PRO A 206 2.60 -44.95 -12.80
CA PRO A 206 1.83 -46.17 -12.64
C PRO A 206 0.44 -45.87 -12.09
N LEU A 207 -0.44 -45.31 -12.94
CA LEU A 207 -1.83 -45.02 -12.61
C LEU A 207 -2.76 -46.10 -13.14
N PRO A 208 -3.84 -46.44 -12.40
CA PRO A 208 -4.95 -47.27 -12.88
C PRO A 208 -5.53 -46.74 -14.20
N ALA A 209 -6.04 -47.64 -15.04
CA ALA A 209 -6.51 -47.32 -16.39
C ALA A 209 -7.60 -46.23 -16.42
N SER A 210 -8.51 -46.23 -15.44
CA SER A 210 -9.59 -45.24 -15.29
C SER A 210 -9.05 -43.84 -15.00
N MET A 211 -8.07 -43.73 -14.09
CA MET A 211 -7.45 -42.47 -13.69
C MET A 211 -6.62 -41.87 -14.84
N ARG A 212 -5.96 -42.71 -15.64
CA ARG A 212 -5.22 -42.29 -16.83
C ARG A 212 -6.12 -41.75 -17.92
N GLN A 213 -7.27 -42.38 -18.16
CA GLN A 213 -8.27 -41.88 -19.11
C GLN A 213 -8.86 -40.54 -18.66
N ALA A 214 -9.14 -40.38 -17.35
CA ALA A 214 -9.59 -39.11 -16.80
C ALA A 214 -8.54 -38.00 -16.98
N LEU A 215 -7.27 -38.26 -16.66
CA LEU A 215 -6.17 -37.31 -16.86
C LEU A 215 -5.98 -36.92 -18.33
N ASN A 216 -6.02 -37.90 -19.24
CA ASN A 216 -5.90 -37.62 -20.67
C ASN A 216 -7.06 -36.76 -21.17
N ASN A 217 -8.28 -37.03 -20.73
CA ASN A 217 -9.46 -36.27 -21.16
C ASN A 217 -9.42 -34.81 -20.64
N ILE A 218 -8.84 -34.61 -19.46
CA ILE A 218 -8.47 -33.32 -18.90
C ILE A 218 -7.44 -32.65 -19.83
N ILE A 219 -6.24 -33.23 -19.97
CA ILE A 219 -5.10 -32.63 -20.70
C ILE A 219 -5.43 -32.29 -22.17
N LEU A 220 -6.26 -33.11 -22.81
CA LEU A 220 -6.69 -32.88 -24.20
C LEU A 220 -7.57 -31.61 -24.35
N ARG A 221 -8.23 -31.14 -23.29
CA ARG A 221 -9.03 -29.91 -23.25
C ARG A 221 -8.20 -28.68 -22.83
N ARG A 222 -7.04 -28.51 -23.47
CA ARG A 222 -6.01 -27.48 -23.18
C ARG A 222 -6.54 -26.07 -22.93
N ALA A 223 -7.53 -25.61 -23.71
CA ALA A 223 -8.06 -24.25 -23.58
C ALA A 223 -8.95 -24.06 -22.34
N ARG A 224 -9.84 -25.02 -22.05
CA ARG A 224 -10.71 -24.96 -20.87
C ARG A 224 -9.90 -25.11 -19.60
N LEU A 225 -8.99 -26.08 -19.56
CA LEU A 225 -8.15 -26.28 -18.40
C LEU A 225 -7.30 -25.05 -18.11
N ALA A 226 -6.60 -24.53 -19.12
CA ALA A 226 -5.74 -23.37 -18.93
C ALA A 226 -6.54 -22.18 -18.38
N LEU A 227 -7.75 -21.94 -18.88
CA LEU A 227 -8.58 -20.84 -18.39
C LEU A 227 -9.01 -21.04 -16.92
N SER A 228 -9.47 -22.24 -16.56
CA SER A 228 -9.92 -22.53 -15.20
C SER A 228 -8.77 -22.58 -14.19
N THR A 229 -7.63 -23.18 -14.55
CA THR A 229 -6.45 -23.21 -13.69
C THR A 229 -5.83 -21.83 -13.54
N PHE A 230 -5.81 -21.03 -14.60
CA PHE A 230 -5.34 -19.64 -14.53
C PHE A 230 -6.23 -18.79 -13.63
N ALA A 231 -7.56 -18.93 -13.72
CA ALA A 231 -8.48 -18.20 -12.85
C ALA A 231 -8.26 -18.54 -11.36
N ILE A 232 -8.10 -19.83 -11.03
CA ILE A 232 -7.82 -20.26 -9.65
C ILE A 232 -6.44 -19.77 -9.20
N CYS A 233 -5.41 -19.94 -10.05
CA CYS A 233 -4.06 -19.47 -9.77
C CYS A 233 -4.06 -17.98 -9.46
N LEU A 234 -4.67 -17.17 -10.33
CA LEU A 234 -4.77 -15.72 -10.15
C LEU A 234 -5.48 -15.35 -8.84
N ALA A 235 -6.58 -16.04 -8.50
CA ALA A 235 -7.29 -15.80 -7.25
C ALA A 235 -6.42 -16.12 -6.01
N VAL A 236 -5.71 -17.26 -6.03
CA VAL A 236 -4.81 -17.67 -4.95
C VAL A 236 -3.61 -16.73 -4.86
N THR A 237 -3.02 -16.32 -5.98
CA THR A 237 -1.90 -15.38 -6.04
C THR A 237 -2.31 -14.01 -5.50
N ALA A 238 -3.48 -13.49 -5.90
CA ALA A 238 -3.99 -12.22 -5.39
C ALA A 238 -4.20 -12.27 -3.87
N PHE A 239 -4.81 -13.35 -3.38
CA PHE A 239 -5.02 -13.56 -1.95
C PHE A 239 -3.70 -13.66 -1.17
N MET A 240 -2.75 -14.47 -1.66
CA MET A 240 -1.45 -14.62 -1.03
C MET A 240 -0.64 -13.33 -1.07
N GLY A 241 -0.69 -12.56 -2.16
CA GLY A 241 -0.05 -11.25 -2.23
C GLY A 241 -0.59 -10.27 -1.19
N MET A 242 -1.91 -10.27 -0.99
CA MET A 242 -2.54 -9.44 0.05
C MET A 242 -2.14 -9.86 1.47
N LEU A 243 -2.06 -11.17 1.74
CA LEU A 243 -1.57 -11.68 3.03
C LEU A 243 -0.10 -11.36 3.26
N ALA A 244 0.75 -11.47 2.23
CA ALA A 244 2.16 -11.14 2.34
C ALA A 244 2.36 -9.67 2.72
N ILE A 245 1.61 -8.75 2.11
CA ILE A 245 1.63 -7.33 2.48
C ILE A 245 1.19 -7.14 3.94
N TYR A 246 0.12 -7.81 4.37
CA TYR A 246 -0.35 -7.74 5.75
C TYR A 246 0.74 -8.16 6.75
N PHE A 247 1.39 -9.31 6.52
CA PHE A 247 2.46 -9.79 7.39
C PHE A 247 3.70 -8.89 7.33
N SER A 248 4.07 -8.40 6.15
CA SER A 248 5.19 -7.46 5.99
C SER A 248 4.97 -6.16 6.77
N VAL A 249 3.77 -5.58 6.71
CA VAL A 249 3.43 -4.38 7.50
C VAL A 249 3.48 -4.69 8.99
N GLN A 250 2.96 -5.84 9.43
CA GLN A 250 3.03 -6.25 10.83
C GLN A 250 4.46 -6.46 11.33
N ASP A 251 5.35 -6.97 10.47
CA ASP A 251 6.76 -7.16 10.80
C ASP A 251 7.48 -5.82 10.95
N VAL A 252 7.24 -4.87 10.04
CA VAL A 252 7.76 -3.49 10.18
C VAL A 252 7.19 -2.80 11.43
N MET A 253 5.90 -2.97 11.73
CA MET A 253 5.30 -2.42 12.95
C MET A 253 5.89 -3.04 14.22
N ARG A 254 6.22 -4.33 14.19
CA ARG A 254 6.88 -5.01 15.31
C ARG A 254 8.29 -4.47 15.51
N ASP A 255 9.02 -4.25 14.42
CA ASP A 255 10.37 -3.68 14.44
C ASP A 255 10.38 -2.25 14.99
N ILE A 256 9.49 -1.38 14.49
CA ILE A 256 9.33 -0.01 15.01
C ILE A 256 9.01 -0.05 16.51
N ARG A 257 8.09 -0.93 16.95
CA ARG A 257 7.74 -1.06 18.36
C ARG A 257 8.92 -1.53 19.22
N SER A 258 9.78 -2.41 18.70
CA SER A 258 11.00 -2.82 19.44
C SER A 258 12.05 -1.71 19.50
N ARG A 259 12.07 -0.77 18.54
CA ARG A 259 12.97 0.39 18.54
C ARG A 259 12.49 1.51 19.46
N LEU A 260 11.18 1.61 19.73
CA LEU A 260 10.60 2.57 20.69
C LEU A 260 10.78 2.07 22.13
N THR A 261 11.97 2.28 22.70
CA THR A 261 12.37 1.79 24.02
C THR A 261 11.80 2.61 25.20
N HIS A 262 11.35 3.84 24.96
CA HIS A 262 10.76 4.72 25.98
C HIS A 262 9.25 4.92 25.81
N GLN A 263 8.52 4.97 26.93
CA GLN A 263 7.08 5.26 26.90
C GLN A 263 6.73 6.74 27.13
N VAL A 264 7.65 7.52 27.71
CA VAL A 264 7.43 8.94 28.04
C VAL A 264 8.69 9.74 27.67
N SER A 265 8.52 10.82 26.91
CA SER A 265 9.57 11.80 26.63
C SER A 265 9.15 13.17 27.19
N LEU A 266 10.09 13.85 27.83
CA LEU A 266 9.87 15.17 28.43
C LEU A 266 10.87 16.16 27.83
N GLN A 267 10.35 17.23 27.23
CA GLN A 267 11.17 18.35 26.76
C GLN A 267 11.04 19.51 27.74
N ILE A 268 12.13 19.84 28.43
CA ILE A 268 12.17 20.90 29.44
C ILE A 268 12.61 22.20 28.77
N GLY A 269 11.86 23.28 29.00
CA GLY A 269 12.14 24.60 28.40
C GLY A 269 13.33 25.34 29.02
N ASP A 270 13.77 24.94 30.21
CA ASP A 270 14.90 25.56 30.91
C ASP A 270 15.96 24.48 31.23
N VAL A 271 17.13 24.61 30.61
CA VAL A 271 18.20 23.59 30.59
C VAL A 271 18.87 23.44 31.97
N GLY A 272 18.68 24.41 32.86
CA GLY A 272 19.43 24.53 34.12
C GLY A 272 19.19 23.45 35.18
N ASN A 273 18.13 22.65 35.10
CA ASN A 273 17.72 21.73 36.20
C ASN A 273 17.50 20.27 35.77
N LEU A 274 18.15 19.80 34.69
CA LEU A 274 17.97 18.42 34.22
C LEU A 274 18.49 17.39 35.25
N SER A 275 19.59 17.69 35.93
CA SER A 275 20.21 16.83 36.96
C SER A 275 19.34 16.68 38.20
N ASP A 276 18.68 17.76 38.62
CA ASP A 276 17.79 17.75 39.79
C ASP A 276 16.52 16.96 39.49
N LEU A 277 15.97 17.11 38.28
CA LEU A 277 14.82 16.32 37.83
C LEU A 277 15.16 14.83 37.76
N GLN A 278 16.33 14.46 37.23
CA GLN A 278 16.78 13.06 37.21
C GLN A 278 16.90 12.49 38.62
N THR A 279 17.48 13.25 39.54
CA THR A 279 17.60 12.84 40.95
C THR A 279 16.24 12.66 41.61
N LEU A 280 15.29 13.57 41.37
CA LEU A 280 13.91 13.44 41.88
C LEU A 280 13.19 12.21 41.31
N LEU A 281 13.26 11.99 39.98
CA LEU A 281 12.59 10.87 39.31
C LEU A 281 13.19 9.52 39.71
N SER A 282 14.50 9.45 39.90
CA SER A 282 15.19 8.24 40.35
C SER A 282 14.96 7.94 41.84
N THR A 283 14.77 8.96 42.69
CA THR A 283 14.68 8.79 44.15
C THR A 283 13.24 8.60 44.64
N GLU A 284 12.25 9.28 44.06
CA GLU A 284 10.85 9.25 44.54
C GLU A 284 9.94 8.25 43.80
N GLN A 285 10.32 7.78 42.61
CA GLN A 285 9.48 6.90 41.76
C GLN A 285 10.17 5.59 41.34
N GLU A 286 11.15 5.13 42.11
CA GLU A 286 11.99 3.96 41.83
C GLU A 286 11.19 2.64 41.65
N GLU A 287 10.00 2.51 42.25
CA GLU A 287 9.13 1.33 42.07
C GLU A 287 8.45 1.26 40.68
N VAL A 288 8.36 2.38 39.95
CA VAL A 288 7.63 2.46 38.67
C VAL A 288 8.56 2.79 37.49
N ILE A 289 9.60 3.60 37.71
CA ILE A 289 10.53 4.04 36.66
C ILE A 289 11.80 3.20 36.70
N ARG A 290 12.09 2.47 35.60
CA ARG A 290 13.26 1.58 35.50
C ARG A 290 14.52 2.27 34.99
N THR A 291 14.37 3.21 34.06
CA THR A 291 15.49 3.94 33.43
C THR A 291 15.07 5.39 33.18
N VAL A 292 15.99 6.31 33.41
CA VAL A 292 15.86 7.74 33.10
C VAL A 292 17.13 8.14 32.40
N GLU A 293 17.03 8.59 31.15
CA GLU A 293 18.20 8.97 30.37
C GLU A 293 18.10 10.41 29.87
N PRO A 294 19.22 11.15 29.88
CA PRO A 294 19.27 12.49 29.31
C PRO A 294 19.17 12.42 27.79
N GLY A 295 18.39 13.34 27.24
CA GLY A 295 18.32 13.55 25.81
C GLY A 295 18.22 15.03 25.51
N VAL A 296 18.63 15.41 24.30
CA VAL A 296 18.51 16.77 23.81
C VAL A 296 17.67 16.74 22.55
N ALA A 297 16.61 17.54 22.51
CA ALA A 297 15.80 17.75 21.33
C ALA A 297 16.16 19.10 20.71
N VAL A 298 16.81 19.09 19.54
CA VAL A 298 17.24 20.31 18.84
C VAL A 298 16.72 20.29 17.41
N GLU A 299 16.22 21.44 16.96
CA GLU A 299 15.93 21.69 15.54
C GLU A 299 17.25 22.05 14.82
N LEU A 300 17.66 21.19 13.88
CA LEU A 300 18.85 21.37 13.05
C LEU A 300 18.43 21.68 11.61
N ASN A 301 19.07 22.67 10.99
CA ASN A 301 18.92 22.91 9.55
C ASN A 301 20.14 22.32 8.83
N ILE A 302 19.89 21.54 7.79
CA ILE A 302 20.96 21.06 6.90
C ILE A 302 21.22 22.11 5.83
N GLN A 303 22.46 22.55 5.71
CA GLN A 303 22.89 23.36 4.58
C GLN A 303 23.44 22.43 3.49
N SER A 304 22.83 22.46 2.31
CA SER A 304 23.32 21.71 1.16
C SER A 304 24.50 22.45 0.53
N ASP A 305 25.53 21.72 0.12
CA ASP A 305 26.66 22.30 -0.61
C ASP A 305 26.18 22.83 -1.97
N GLY A 306 26.34 24.13 -2.22
CA GLY A 306 26.25 24.72 -3.56
C GLY A 306 25.02 25.58 -3.89
N GLU A 307 23.91 25.50 -3.15
CA GLU A 307 22.79 26.44 -3.29
C GLU A 307 22.21 26.77 -1.91
N GLU A 308 21.93 28.06 -1.70
CA GLU A 308 21.11 28.51 -0.58
C GLU A 308 19.72 27.88 -0.76
N ASN A 309 19.53 26.68 -0.21
CA ASN A 309 18.29 25.93 -0.36
C ASN A 309 17.15 26.80 0.22
N PRO A 310 16.20 27.28 -0.60
CA PRO A 310 15.12 28.14 -0.13
C PRO A 310 14.17 27.41 0.84
N ASN A 311 14.28 26.08 0.92
CA ASN A 311 13.57 25.21 1.84
C ASN A 311 14.56 24.47 2.75
N PRO A 312 15.13 25.11 3.79
CA PRO A 312 15.94 24.37 4.76
C PRO A 312 15.04 23.35 5.44
N SER A 313 15.28 22.06 5.16
CA SER A 313 14.66 20.96 5.88
C SER A 313 15.08 21.08 7.34
N SER A 314 14.21 21.62 8.19
CA SER A 314 14.46 21.61 9.62
C SER A 314 14.20 20.20 10.14
N LEU A 315 15.26 19.55 10.58
CA LEU A 315 15.21 18.22 11.18
C LEU A 315 15.12 18.38 12.67
N PHE A 316 14.06 17.84 13.25
CA PHE A 316 13.97 17.69 14.69
C PHE A 316 14.83 16.49 15.07
N VAL A 317 16.00 16.75 15.64
CA VAL A 317 16.92 15.70 16.08
C VAL A 317 16.73 15.49 17.56
N LEU A 318 16.29 14.28 17.90
CA LEU A 318 16.35 13.76 19.26
C LEU A 318 17.71 13.08 19.43
N ALA A 319 18.63 13.75 20.11
CA ALA A 319 19.91 13.18 20.49
C ALA A 319 19.78 12.53 21.87
N VAL A 320 20.36 11.35 22.02
CA VAL A 320 20.44 10.64 23.29
C VAL A 320 21.90 10.31 23.56
N ASP A 321 22.26 10.16 24.84
CA ASP A 321 23.64 9.88 25.23
C ASP A 321 24.15 8.59 24.55
N THR A 322 25.29 8.67 23.89
CA THR A 322 25.92 7.56 23.15
C THR A 322 26.37 6.41 24.06
N GLU A 323 26.56 6.66 25.36
CA GLU A 323 26.89 5.60 26.33
C GLU A 323 25.66 4.76 26.70
N THR A 324 24.47 5.35 26.56
CA THR A 324 23.20 4.69 26.84
C THR A 324 22.76 3.97 25.56
N GLN A 325 22.80 2.63 25.53
CA GLN A 325 22.40 1.78 24.38
C GLN A 325 20.89 1.84 24.09
N LEU A 326 20.37 3.03 23.84
CA LEU A 326 18.94 3.29 23.88
C LEU A 326 18.21 3.04 22.60
N SER A 327 18.93 3.14 21.50
CA SER A 327 18.42 2.80 20.19
C SER A 327 19.46 1.92 19.53
N TYR A 328 19.16 0.62 19.42
CA TYR A 328 19.90 -0.25 18.53
C TYR A 328 19.62 0.22 17.10
N MET A 329 20.55 0.98 16.53
CA MET A 329 20.53 1.39 15.13
C MET A 329 21.40 0.42 14.33
N PRO A 330 20.82 -0.49 13.54
CA PRO A 330 21.60 -1.32 12.64
C PRO A 330 22.28 -0.41 11.60
N LEU A 331 23.61 -0.42 11.60
CA LEU A 331 24.42 0.32 10.63
C LEU A 331 24.52 -0.50 9.36
N VAL A 332 24.19 0.12 8.23
CA VAL A 332 24.41 -0.42 6.87
C VAL A 332 25.86 -0.17 6.46
N GLU A 333 26.39 1.02 6.79
CA GLU A 333 27.78 1.41 6.53
C GLU A 333 28.38 2.16 7.73
N GLY A 334 29.71 2.05 7.89
CA GLY A 334 30.46 2.70 8.95
C GLY A 334 30.36 2.00 10.31
N THR A 335 31.09 2.53 11.29
CA THR A 335 31.17 1.96 12.64
C THR A 335 30.34 2.72 13.67
N GLY A 336 29.87 3.93 13.30
CA GLY A 336 29.12 4.80 14.20
C GLY A 336 29.87 5.05 15.50
N TRP A 337 29.18 4.89 16.62
CA TRP A 337 29.73 5.01 17.98
C TRP A 337 29.97 3.66 18.68
N ASN A 338 29.88 2.54 17.95
CA ASN A 338 30.02 1.20 18.55
C ASN A 338 31.46 0.89 18.98
N GLU A 339 32.45 1.46 18.30
CA GLU A 339 33.88 1.27 18.61
C GLU A 339 34.45 2.38 19.51
N ASP A 340 33.94 3.60 19.37
CA ASP A 340 34.35 4.77 20.15
C ASP A 340 33.15 5.69 20.40
N SER A 341 32.63 5.67 21.64
CA SER A 341 31.50 6.49 22.06
C SER A 341 31.84 7.98 22.13
N ALA A 342 33.12 8.36 22.20
CA ALA A 342 33.56 9.75 22.27
C ALA A 342 33.82 10.38 20.89
N ARG A 343 33.75 9.58 19.80
CA ARG A 343 33.99 10.07 18.45
C ARG A 343 32.95 11.12 18.07
N ARG A 344 33.40 12.33 17.72
CA ARG A 344 32.53 13.34 17.10
C ARG A 344 32.21 12.92 15.67
N GLY A 345 30.92 12.84 15.37
CA GLY A 345 30.41 12.55 14.03
C GLY A 345 28.89 12.49 14.05
N ILE A 346 28.30 12.13 12.92
CA ILE A 346 26.85 11.93 12.77
C ILE A 346 26.60 10.60 12.10
N VAL A 347 25.55 9.91 12.53
CA VAL A 347 24.97 8.78 11.81
C VAL A 347 23.72 9.28 11.10
N LEU A 348 23.66 9.09 9.79
CA LEU A 348 22.49 9.45 8.98
C LEU A 348 21.63 8.21 8.73
N ASN A 349 20.31 8.38 8.66
CA ASN A 349 19.47 7.34 8.07
C ASN A 349 19.76 7.23 6.57
N GLN A 350 19.70 6.03 6.01
CA GLN A 350 19.97 5.74 4.60
C GLN A 350 19.15 6.62 3.65
N HIS A 351 17.87 6.87 3.94
CA HIS A 351 17.02 7.73 3.12
C HIS A 351 17.53 9.19 3.07
N LEU A 352 18.12 9.69 4.16
CA LEU A 352 18.68 11.03 4.22
C LEU A 352 20.04 11.11 3.54
N ALA A 353 20.87 10.08 3.69
CA ALA A 353 22.16 9.95 3.00
C ALA A 353 21.97 9.93 1.47
N ASP A 354 21.03 9.11 0.97
CA ASP A 354 20.69 9.02 -0.45
C ASP A 354 20.18 10.36 -1.02
N ARG A 355 19.35 11.08 -0.27
CA ARG A 355 18.80 12.37 -0.70
C ARG A 355 19.88 13.45 -0.78
N LEU A 356 20.87 13.39 0.11
CA LEU A 356 21.99 14.34 0.14
C LEU A 356 23.13 13.92 -0.78
N GLU A 357 23.06 12.73 -1.37
CA GLU A 357 24.13 12.12 -2.17
C GLU A 357 25.47 12.06 -1.40
N LYS A 358 25.42 11.76 -0.09
CA LYS A 358 26.60 11.68 0.80
C LYS A 358 26.79 10.28 1.38
N SER A 359 28.04 9.90 1.61
CA SER A 359 28.43 8.59 2.16
C SER A 359 29.28 8.72 3.44
N VAL A 360 29.61 7.59 4.07
CA VAL A 360 30.49 7.57 5.25
C VAL A 360 31.85 8.19 4.91
N GLY A 361 32.27 9.17 5.71
CA GLY A 361 33.49 9.97 5.51
C GLY A 361 33.24 11.37 4.94
N ASP A 362 32.07 11.63 4.36
CA ASP A 362 31.71 12.98 3.89
C ASP A 362 31.32 13.89 5.07
N SER A 363 31.48 15.21 4.91
CA SER A 363 31.09 16.20 5.91
C SER A 363 29.74 16.82 5.61
N ILE A 364 28.95 17.10 6.65
CA ILE A 364 27.69 17.82 6.57
C ILE A 364 27.70 19.05 7.49
N THR A 365 27.26 20.18 6.98
CA THR A 365 27.14 21.42 7.74
C THR A 365 25.74 21.49 8.36
N LEU A 366 25.70 21.51 9.68
CA LEU A 366 24.46 21.68 10.45
C LEU A 366 24.42 23.05 11.10
N SER A 367 23.27 23.72 11.00
CA SER A 367 23.04 25.03 11.62
C SER A 367 21.84 25.01 12.56
N THR A 368 22.06 25.51 13.77
CA THR A 368 21.01 25.86 14.74
C THR A 368 20.69 27.34 14.64
N ALA A 369 19.71 27.82 15.42
CA ALA A 369 19.41 29.25 15.50
C ALA A 369 20.58 30.10 16.05
N VAL A 370 21.57 29.48 16.69
CA VAL A 370 22.64 30.15 17.43
C VAL A 370 24.04 29.87 16.87
N GLN A 371 24.27 28.68 16.31
CA GLN A 371 25.59 28.22 15.87
C GLN A 371 25.52 27.29 14.66
N THR A 372 26.54 27.36 13.80
CA THR A 372 26.77 26.45 12.66
C THR A 372 28.03 25.62 12.93
N ALA A 373 27.99 24.32 12.62
CA ALA A 373 29.11 23.40 12.81
C ALA A 373 29.12 22.30 11.74
N ASP A 374 30.33 21.88 11.35
CA ASP A 374 30.55 20.80 10.40
C ASP A 374 30.80 19.48 11.13
N PHE A 375 30.17 18.41 10.64
CA PHE A 375 30.29 17.08 11.20
C PHE A 375 30.62 16.06 10.12
N GLU A 376 31.51 15.10 10.44
CA GLU A 376 31.80 13.94 9.60
C GLU A 376 30.69 12.88 9.74
N ILE A 377 30.28 12.28 8.63
CA ILE A 377 29.36 11.15 8.62
C ILE A 377 30.16 9.89 9.00
N ILE A 378 29.92 9.36 10.19
CA ILE A 378 30.65 8.20 10.76
C ILE A 378 29.88 6.88 10.61
N GLY A 379 28.66 6.94 10.11
CA GLY A 379 27.86 5.77 9.77
C GLY A 379 26.56 6.12 9.05
N VAL A 380 26.00 5.13 8.37
CA VAL A 380 24.68 5.18 7.75
C VAL A 380 23.85 4.04 8.34
N ALA A 381 22.73 4.38 8.98
CA ALA A 381 21.80 3.45 9.59
C ALA A 381 20.58 3.20 8.69
N ASP A 382 20.00 2.01 8.80
CA ASP A 382 18.81 1.58 8.04
C ASP A 382 17.53 2.34 8.45
#